data_AF-A0AB40AIJ4-F1
#
_entry.id   AF-A0AB40AIJ4-F1
#
_cell.length_a   1.000
_cell.length_b   1.000
_cell.length_c   1.000
_cell.angle_alpha   90.00
_cell.angle_beta   90.00
_cell.angle_gamma   90.00
#
_symmetry.space_group_name_H-M   'P 1'
#
loop_
_entity.id
_entity.type
_entity.pdbx_description
1 polymer ?
#
loop_
_entity_poly.entity_id
_entity_poly.type
_entity_poly.pdbx_seq_one_letter_code
_entity_poly.pdbx_strand_id
1 'polypeptide(L)'
;MASSCFSPLSLALSSSPIPKSSVKRRQWKPIIKALKEWREYEDAVRDKDLARALRFLKSMEALQLQSSPSPSRPSSVNSVTTYSPGFAGSERDWEVLDTCLNADDMRLVGSAYSFLQDRGFLPNFGKCKNIVIDGTRNVTPTVLKKSTGLEASKLSPEKWGLSGSSRAVLIAFLGGVSFLLSQGIDIRPNLAVILTLATVDAIFLGGSCLAQISCIWPPYRRRVLVHEAGHLLTAYLMGCPIRGVILDPIVAMQMGIQGQAGTQFWDEKLENELAEGRLSGTAFDRYCIVLFAGIAAEALVYGEAEGGENDENLFRSICLLLQPPLSVAEMSNQARWSVLQSYNLLKWHKQAHKAAVKALESGHSLSIVIRRIEEALLSSS
;
A
#
# COMPACT_ATOMS: atom_id res chain seq x y z
N MET A 1 -43.71 70.69 58.70
CA MET A 1 -45.12 70.37 58.42
C MET A 1 -45.11 69.03 57.70
N ALA A 2 -45.31 67.87 58.34
CA ALA A 2 -46.52 67.42 59.04
C ALA A 2 -47.73 67.58 58.09
N SER A 3 -48.49 66.57 57.66
CA SER A 3 -48.68 65.18 58.10
C SER A 3 -49.52 64.42 57.05
N SER A 4 -49.39 63.08 57.03
CA SER A 4 -50.50 62.08 57.12
C SER A 4 -51.62 62.04 56.07
N CYS A 5 -52.27 60.93 55.70
CA CYS A 5 -52.26 59.51 56.07
C CYS A 5 -53.29 58.78 55.15
N PHE A 6 -53.04 57.50 54.84
CA PHE A 6 -53.96 56.34 54.66
C PHE A 6 -55.26 56.44 53.82
N SER A 7 -55.60 55.47 52.96
CA SER A 7 -56.06 54.09 53.29
C SER A 7 -56.20 53.19 52.01
N PRO A 8 -56.76 51.95 52.01
CA PRO A 8 -55.98 50.69 51.90
C PRO A 8 -56.51 49.65 50.86
N LEU A 9 -55.97 48.41 50.91
CA LEU A 9 -56.43 47.13 50.32
C LEU A 9 -56.14 46.91 48.81
N SER A 10 -55.73 45.75 48.30
CA SER A 10 -55.75 44.37 48.80
C SER A 10 -54.65 43.54 48.11
N LEU A 11 -54.11 42.55 48.84
CA LEU A 11 -53.26 41.49 48.29
C LEU A 11 -53.98 40.71 47.18
N ALA A 12 -53.29 40.48 46.07
CA ALA A 12 -53.54 39.34 45.20
C ALA A 12 -52.20 38.63 44.94
N LEU A 13 -52.00 37.49 45.63
CA LEU A 13 -50.99 36.52 45.23
C LEU A 13 -51.37 36.00 43.83
N SER A 14 -50.58 36.32 42.82
CA SER A 14 -50.59 35.61 41.55
C SER A 14 -49.24 34.92 41.37
N SER A 15 -49.24 33.61 41.61
CA SER A 15 -48.13 32.70 41.39
C SER A 15 -47.77 32.66 39.90
N SER A 16 -46.67 33.32 39.53
CA SER A 16 -46.07 33.17 38.20
C SER A 16 -45.19 31.90 38.20
N PRO A 17 -45.39 30.95 37.26
CA PRO A 17 -44.59 29.73 37.23
C PRO A 17 -43.16 30.03 36.75
N ILE A 18 -42.20 29.48 37.49
CA ILE A 18 -40.77 29.43 37.12
C ILE A 18 -40.64 28.84 35.70
N PRO A 19 -39.98 29.51 34.74
CA PRO A 19 -39.77 28.92 33.43
C PRO A 19 -38.77 27.76 33.56
N LYS A 20 -39.25 26.52 33.37
CA LYS A 20 -38.38 25.35 33.22
C LYS A 20 -37.56 25.52 31.94
N SER A 21 -36.27 25.84 32.10
CA SER A 21 -35.30 25.85 31.00
C SER A 21 -35.22 24.46 30.36
N SER A 22 -35.85 24.28 29.20
CA SER A 22 -35.81 23.04 28.40
C SER A 22 -34.60 22.98 27.45
N VAL A 23 -33.51 23.67 27.79
CA VAL A 23 -32.27 23.67 27.01
C VAL A 23 -31.35 22.60 27.58
N LYS A 24 -31.46 21.36 27.09
CA LYS A 24 -30.40 20.32 27.18
C LYS A 24 -30.71 19.02 26.41
N ARG A 25 -31.94 18.78 25.93
CA ARG A 25 -32.29 17.54 25.20
C ARG A 25 -32.01 17.54 23.69
N ARG A 26 -31.78 18.71 23.06
CA ARG A 26 -31.60 18.80 21.60
C ARG A 26 -30.16 18.59 21.11
N GLN A 27 -29.15 18.90 21.93
CA GLN A 27 -27.73 18.77 21.55
C GLN A 27 -27.17 17.34 21.65
N TRP A 28 -27.80 16.47 22.45
CA TRP A 28 -27.27 15.12 22.74
C TRP A 28 -27.68 14.07 21.70
N LYS A 29 -28.82 14.26 21.01
CA LYS A 29 -29.30 13.35 19.96
C LYS A 29 -28.34 13.20 18.76
N PRO A 30 -27.76 14.28 18.18
CA PRO A 30 -26.82 14.14 17.07
C PRO A 30 -25.51 13.47 17.49
N ILE A 31 -25.03 13.71 18.71
CA ILE A 31 -23.80 13.09 19.24
C ILE A 31 -23.98 11.58 19.41
N ILE A 32 -25.11 11.13 19.96
CA ILE A 32 -25.41 9.69 20.13
C ILE A 32 -25.61 9.00 18.77
N LYS A 33 -26.25 9.69 17.81
CA LYS A 33 -26.41 9.19 16.45
C LYS A 33 -25.06 9.06 15.75
N ALA A 34 -24.22 10.08 15.81
CA ALA A 34 -22.85 10.05 15.27
C ALA A 34 -22.01 8.95 15.92
N LEU A 35 -22.09 8.75 17.25
CA LEU A 35 -21.36 7.67 17.94
C LEU A 35 -21.84 6.27 17.54
N LYS A 36 -23.15 6.09 17.32
CA LYS A 36 -23.71 4.83 16.82
C LYS A 36 -23.28 4.57 15.37
N GLU A 37 -23.29 5.63 14.55
CA GLU A 37 -22.85 5.61 13.16
C GLU A 37 -21.35 5.27 13.07
N TRP A 38 -20.49 5.89 13.86
CA TRP A 38 -19.06 5.54 13.91
C TRP A 38 -18.80 4.10 14.35
N ARG A 39 -19.66 3.53 15.20
CA ARG A 39 -19.59 2.10 15.52
C ARG A 39 -19.92 1.24 14.30
N GLU A 40 -20.87 1.63 13.45
CA GLU A 40 -21.18 0.91 12.22
C GLU A 40 -20.02 0.97 11.20
N TYR A 41 -19.23 2.05 11.20
CA TYR A 41 -17.98 2.13 10.45
C TYR A 41 -16.89 1.22 11.01
N GLU A 42 -16.63 1.29 12.32
CA GLU A 42 -15.68 0.41 13.00
C GLU A 42 -16.04 -1.07 12.79
N ASP A 43 -17.34 -1.39 12.81
CA ASP A 43 -17.86 -2.71 12.46
C ASP A 43 -17.54 -3.06 11.02
N ALA A 44 -17.78 -2.17 10.05
CA ALA A 44 -17.45 -2.41 8.65
C ALA A 44 -15.94 -2.58 8.40
N VAL A 45 -15.10 -1.81 9.08
CA VAL A 45 -13.63 -1.94 9.00
C VAL A 45 -13.18 -3.27 9.61
N ARG A 46 -13.73 -3.64 10.78
CA ARG A 46 -13.45 -4.92 11.43
C ARG A 46 -13.89 -6.11 10.58
N ASP A 47 -15.06 -6.00 9.95
CA ASP A 47 -15.62 -6.99 9.03
C ASP A 47 -14.92 -6.96 7.65
N LYS A 48 -14.03 -5.98 7.42
CA LYS A 48 -13.28 -5.75 6.18
C LYS A 48 -14.17 -5.56 4.96
N ASP A 49 -15.32 -4.90 5.13
CA ASP A 49 -16.29 -4.58 4.08
C ASP A 49 -16.05 -3.16 3.55
N LEU A 50 -15.25 -3.05 2.48
CA LEU A 50 -14.91 -1.79 1.84
C LEU A 50 -16.16 -1.05 1.30
N ALA A 51 -17.12 -1.78 0.72
CA ALA A 51 -18.31 -1.18 0.12
C ALA A 51 -19.20 -0.53 1.20
N ARG A 52 -19.33 -1.18 2.36
CA ARG A 52 -20.06 -0.63 3.52
C ARG A 52 -19.30 0.52 4.16
N ALA A 53 -17.98 0.42 4.34
CA ALA A 53 -17.14 1.49 4.87
C ALA A 53 -17.23 2.76 4.00
N LEU A 54 -17.11 2.64 2.67
CA LEU A 54 -17.23 3.77 1.75
C LEU A 54 -18.63 4.39 1.72
N ARG A 55 -19.69 3.56 1.71
CA ARG A 55 -21.07 4.06 1.76
C ARG A 55 -21.32 4.88 3.02
N PHE A 56 -20.78 4.43 4.14
CA PHE A 56 -20.87 5.13 5.41
C PHE A 56 -20.11 6.47 5.38
N LEU A 57 -18.86 6.47 4.93
CA LEU A 57 -18.05 7.70 4.86
C LEU A 57 -18.69 8.77 3.94
N LYS A 58 -19.26 8.34 2.81
CA LYS A 58 -20.01 9.22 1.89
C LYS A 58 -21.32 9.73 2.49
N SER A 59 -22.04 8.92 3.27
CA SER A 59 -23.29 9.37 3.92
C SER A 59 -23.02 10.38 5.02
N MET A 60 -21.94 10.22 5.78
CA MET A 60 -21.49 11.20 6.77
C MET A 60 -21.14 12.56 6.14
N GLU A 61 -20.49 12.54 4.99
CA GLU A 61 -20.17 13.75 4.23
C GLU A 61 -21.44 14.51 3.80
N ALA A 62 -22.43 13.78 3.25
CA ALA A 62 -23.70 14.38 2.88
C ALA A 62 -24.41 15.04 4.08
N LEU A 63 -24.27 14.47 5.28
CA LEU A 63 -24.83 15.04 6.51
C LEU A 63 -24.06 16.27 7.02
N GLN A 64 -22.73 16.31 6.85
CA GLN A 64 -21.90 17.48 7.19
C GLN A 64 -22.15 18.66 6.25
N LEU A 65 -22.27 18.40 4.94
CA LEU A 65 -22.59 19.43 3.95
C LEU A 65 -23.99 20.03 4.18
N GLN A 66 -24.96 19.21 4.61
CA GLN A 66 -26.32 19.68 4.95
C GLN A 66 -26.41 20.47 6.27
N SER A 67 -25.40 20.40 7.14
CA SER A 67 -25.40 21.07 8.45
C SER A 67 -24.56 22.35 8.50
N SER A 68 -23.97 22.77 7.37
CA SER A 68 -23.19 24.00 7.25
C SER A 68 -24.12 25.23 7.18
N PRO A 69 -24.11 26.17 8.15
CA PRO A 69 -24.94 27.36 8.11
C PRO A 69 -24.35 28.42 7.16
N SER A 70 -25.23 29.14 6.47
CA SER A 70 -24.93 30.24 5.53
C SER A 70 -24.07 31.34 6.20
N PRO A 71 -23.23 32.06 5.44
CA PRO A 71 -22.36 33.08 6.01
C PRO A 71 -23.19 34.32 6.37
N SER A 72 -23.53 34.49 7.64
CA SER A 72 -24.03 35.78 8.14
C SER A 72 -23.45 36.13 9.51
N ARG A 73 -22.51 37.07 9.44
CA ARG A 73 -21.97 38.02 10.45
C ARG A 73 -21.23 37.50 11.70
N PRO A 74 -20.15 38.22 12.11
CA PRO A 74 -19.34 37.84 13.25
C PRO A 74 -20.00 38.31 14.55
N SER A 75 -19.98 37.47 15.57
CA SER A 75 -20.13 37.91 16.95
C SER A 75 -19.06 37.26 17.82
N SER A 76 -18.49 38.12 18.65
CA SER A 76 -17.28 37.97 19.43
C SER A 76 -17.36 36.92 20.54
N VAL A 77 -16.27 36.15 20.64
CA VAL A 77 -15.60 35.62 21.84
C VAL A 77 -16.48 35.26 23.05
N ASN A 78 -16.56 33.96 23.35
CA ASN A 78 -16.17 33.47 24.68
C ASN A 78 -15.63 32.04 24.58
N SER A 79 -14.43 31.88 25.13
CA SER A 79 -13.66 30.66 25.25
C SER A 79 -14.38 29.64 26.14
N VAL A 80 -14.94 28.63 25.50
CA VAL A 80 -15.17 27.31 26.12
C VAL A 80 -14.55 26.31 25.18
N THR A 81 -13.59 25.55 25.70
CA THR A 81 -12.90 24.44 25.05
C THR A 81 -13.94 23.43 24.56
N THR A 82 -14.46 23.69 23.37
CA THR A 82 -15.42 22.83 22.69
C THR A 82 -14.57 21.79 22.00
N TYR A 83 -14.66 20.54 22.46
CA TYR A 83 -14.18 19.39 21.73
C TYR A 83 -14.73 19.47 20.30
N SER A 84 -13.90 19.89 19.35
CA SER A 84 -14.21 19.86 17.92
C SER A 84 -14.33 18.39 17.49
N PRO A 85 -15.53 17.91 17.08
CA PRO A 85 -15.71 16.53 16.63
C PRO A 85 -14.94 16.21 15.34
N GLY A 86 -14.39 17.23 14.65
CA GLY A 86 -13.64 17.09 13.41
C GLY A 86 -12.25 16.47 13.56
N PHE A 87 -11.62 16.52 14.74
CA PHE A 87 -10.27 15.97 14.93
C PHE A 87 -10.26 14.44 15.08
N ALA A 88 -11.33 13.85 15.63
CA ALA A 88 -11.42 12.40 15.84
C ALA A 88 -11.82 11.62 14.58
N GLY A 89 -12.36 12.28 13.56
CA GLY A 89 -12.66 11.68 12.25
C GLY A 89 -11.44 11.59 11.33
N SER A 90 -10.46 12.50 11.51
CA SER A 90 -9.30 12.62 10.63
C SER A 90 -8.35 11.42 10.64
N GLU A 91 -8.25 10.68 11.75
CA GLU A 91 -7.44 9.45 11.80
C GLU A 91 -8.22 8.22 11.31
N ARG A 92 -9.54 8.19 11.57
CA ARG A 92 -10.41 7.07 11.21
C ARG A 92 -10.61 6.95 9.71
N ASP A 93 -10.63 8.07 8.98
CA ASP A 93 -10.81 8.05 7.54
C ASP A 93 -9.74 7.21 6.82
N TRP A 94 -8.51 7.14 7.34
CA TRP A 94 -7.41 6.33 6.77
C TRP A 94 -7.66 4.83 6.87
N GLU A 95 -8.41 4.37 7.88
CA GLU A 95 -8.67 2.95 8.14
C GLU A 95 -9.46 2.28 7.00
N VAL A 96 -10.10 3.07 6.13
CA VAL A 96 -10.76 2.56 4.92
C VAL A 96 -9.78 1.80 4.03
N LEU A 97 -8.50 2.19 4.01
CA LEU A 97 -7.46 1.52 3.23
C LEU A 97 -7.19 0.10 3.74
N ASP A 98 -7.44 -0.18 5.02
CA ASP A 98 -7.22 -1.51 5.60
C ASP A 98 -8.31 -2.51 5.16
N THR A 99 -9.44 -2.01 4.66
CA THR A 99 -10.50 -2.83 4.05
C THR A 99 -10.22 -3.17 2.59
N CYS A 100 -9.27 -2.49 1.93
CA CYS A 100 -8.97 -2.71 0.51
C CYS A 100 -8.43 -4.11 0.22
N LEU A 101 -7.69 -4.73 1.15
CA LEU A 101 -7.08 -6.05 0.94
C LEU A 101 -8.13 -7.13 0.59
N ASN A 102 -9.33 -7.01 1.17
CA ASN A 102 -10.42 -7.97 1.00
C ASN A 102 -11.42 -7.57 -0.10
N ALA A 103 -11.22 -6.44 -0.77
CA ALA A 103 -12.12 -6.00 -1.82
C ALA A 103 -11.97 -6.90 -3.05
N ASP A 104 -13.09 -7.44 -3.57
CA ASP A 104 -13.11 -8.20 -4.82
C ASP A 104 -13.11 -7.27 -6.05
N ASP A 105 -13.68 -6.07 -5.91
CA ASP A 105 -13.76 -5.08 -6.98
C ASP A 105 -12.69 -3.98 -6.80
N MET A 106 -11.72 -3.94 -7.72
CA MET A 106 -10.64 -2.96 -7.72
C MET A 106 -11.12 -1.52 -7.95
N ARG A 107 -12.30 -1.33 -8.55
CA ARG A 107 -12.93 0.01 -8.71
C ARG A 107 -13.34 0.61 -7.37
N LEU A 108 -13.69 -0.23 -6.39
CA LEU A 108 -13.93 0.22 -5.02
C LEU A 108 -12.63 0.67 -4.36
N VAL A 109 -11.51 -0.02 -4.61
CA VAL A 109 -10.19 0.41 -4.15
C VAL A 109 -9.86 1.78 -4.74
N GLY A 110 -10.04 1.96 -6.06
CA GLY A 110 -9.89 3.27 -6.70
C GLY A 110 -10.77 4.35 -6.06
N SER A 111 -12.03 4.04 -5.79
CA SER A 111 -12.97 4.95 -5.12
C SER A 111 -12.51 5.36 -3.71
N ALA A 112 -11.85 4.48 -2.97
CA ALA A 112 -11.31 4.78 -1.64
C ALA A 112 -10.15 5.76 -1.71
N TYR A 113 -9.24 5.58 -2.67
CA TYR A 113 -8.12 6.51 -2.89
C TYR A 113 -8.62 7.88 -3.35
N SER A 114 -9.57 7.93 -4.28
CA SER A 114 -10.19 9.20 -4.70
C SER A 114 -10.87 9.91 -3.52
N PHE A 115 -11.63 9.17 -2.70
CA PHE A 115 -12.28 9.73 -1.51
C PHE A 115 -11.27 10.35 -0.52
N LEU A 116 -10.15 9.68 -0.27
CA LEU A 116 -9.11 10.20 0.61
C LEU A 116 -8.35 11.38 -0.01
N GLN A 117 -8.13 11.37 -1.32
CA GLN A 117 -7.51 12.46 -2.04
C GLN A 117 -8.38 13.72 -2.03
N ASP A 118 -9.69 13.59 -2.24
CA ASP A 118 -10.66 14.70 -2.20
C ASP A 118 -10.71 15.37 -0.82
N ARG A 119 -10.44 14.61 0.25
CA ARG A 119 -10.33 15.11 1.63
C ARG A 119 -8.95 15.68 1.99
N GLY A 120 -7.98 15.61 1.08
CA GLY A 120 -6.63 16.11 1.28
C GLY A 120 -5.74 15.21 2.13
N PHE A 121 -6.12 13.94 2.35
CA PHE A 121 -5.29 12.98 3.09
C PHE A 121 -4.12 12.44 2.26
N LEU A 122 -4.27 12.37 0.94
CA LEU A 122 -3.27 11.81 0.02
C LEU A 122 -2.71 12.86 -0.96
N PRO A 123 -2.05 13.93 -0.47
CA PRO A 123 -1.57 15.02 -1.32
C PRO A 123 -0.43 14.60 -2.27
N ASN A 124 0.34 13.56 -1.92
CA ASN A 124 1.43 13.06 -2.77
C ASN A 124 1.03 11.85 -3.62
N PHE A 125 -0.18 11.32 -3.48
CA PHE A 125 -0.67 10.22 -4.33
C PHE A 125 -0.78 10.68 -5.78
N GLY A 126 -0.11 9.96 -6.69
CA GLY A 126 -0.07 10.32 -8.10
C GLY A 126 0.76 11.56 -8.43
N LYS A 127 1.55 12.10 -7.49
CA LYS A 127 2.41 13.26 -7.72
C LYS A 127 3.40 13.06 -8.87
N CYS A 128 3.81 11.81 -9.10
CA CYS A 128 4.75 11.43 -10.16
C CYS A 128 4.06 10.84 -11.40
N LYS A 129 2.72 10.79 -11.44
CA LYS A 129 1.94 10.19 -12.54
C LYS A 129 2.24 10.80 -13.91
N ASN A 130 2.50 12.11 -13.93
CA ASN A 130 2.79 12.88 -15.15
C ASN A 130 4.26 13.26 -15.27
N ILE A 131 5.12 12.79 -14.37
CA ILE A 131 6.56 13.00 -14.56
C ILE A 131 6.95 12.14 -15.75
N VAL A 132 7.07 12.78 -16.91
CA VAL A 132 7.94 12.30 -17.98
C VAL A 132 9.32 12.32 -17.34
N ILE A 133 9.75 11.19 -16.77
CA ILE A 133 11.05 11.15 -16.11
C ILE A 133 12.07 11.35 -17.23
N ASP A 134 12.59 12.56 -17.27
CA ASP A 134 13.35 13.13 -18.38
C ASP A 134 14.57 12.26 -18.63
N GLY A 135 14.64 11.66 -19.81
CA GLY A 135 15.66 10.66 -20.10
C GLY A 135 15.46 9.96 -21.43
N THR A 136 16.57 9.47 -21.99
CA THR A 136 16.58 8.72 -23.24
C THR A 136 15.71 7.47 -23.11
N ARG A 137 14.68 7.35 -23.96
CA ARG A 137 13.80 6.18 -24.02
C ARG A 137 14.55 4.88 -24.36
N ASN A 138 15.64 5.01 -25.11
CA ASN A 138 16.58 3.92 -25.35
C ASN A 138 17.66 3.90 -24.26
N VAL A 139 17.51 3.00 -23.30
CA VAL A 139 18.46 2.82 -22.20
C VAL A 139 19.36 1.66 -22.58
N THR A 140 20.63 1.95 -22.88
CA THR A 140 21.66 0.92 -23.06
C THR A 140 22.25 0.52 -21.70
N PRO A 141 22.91 -0.65 -21.59
CA PRO A 141 23.62 -1.04 -20.36
C PRO A 141 24.64 0.02 -19.89
N THR A 142 25.25 0.76 -20.82
CA THR A 142 26.20 1.83 -20.52
C THR A 142 25.52 3.06 -19.89
N VAL A 143 24.34 3.44 -20.37
CA VAL A 143 23.53 4.52 -19.77
C VAL A 143 23.08 4.13 -18.37
N LEU A 144 22.63 2.89 -18.22
CA LEU A 144 22.21 2.34 -16.92
C LEU A 144 23.35 2.43 -15.90
N LYS A 145 24.54 1.93 -16.25
CA LYS A 145 25.75 1.98 -15.40
C LYS A 145 26.16 3.41 -15.06
N LYS A 146 26.10 4.33 -16.01
CA LYS A 146 26.43 5.74 -15.78
C LYS A 146 25.47 6.40 -14.78
N SER A 147 24.19 6.06 -14.83
CA SER A 147 23.16 6.69 -14.01
C SER A 147 23.05 6.08 -12.61
N THR A 148 23.15 4.75 -12.50
CA THR A 148 22.97 4.04 -11.23
C THR A 148 24.30 3.75 -10.52
N GLY A 149 25.42 3.73 -11.25
CA GLY A 149 26.71 3.25 -10.76
C GLY A 149 26.81 1.72 -10.70
N LEU A 150 25.78 0.99 -11.12
CA LEU A 150 25.69 -0.46 -11.05
C LEU A 150 25.72 -1.10 -12.45
N GLU A 151 26.32 -2.28 -12.55
CA GLU A 151 26.24 -3.07 -13.78
C GLU A 151 24.80 -3.51 -14.06
N ALA A 152 24.45 -3.65 -15.34
CA ALA A 152 23.10 -4.09 -15.72
C ALA A 152 22.74 -5.48 -15.16
N SER A 153 23.73 -6.35 -14.94
CA SER A 153 23.54 -7.66 -14.31
C SER A 153 23.16 -7.59 -12.83
N LYS A 154 23.49 -6.49 -12.14
CA LYS A 154 23.09 -6.27 -10.74
C LYS A 154 21.67 -5.71 -10.63
N LEU A 155 21.07 -5.33 -11.76
CA LEU A 155 19.71 -4.83 -11.91
C LEU A 155 18.78 -5.86 -12.57
N SER A 156 19.22 -7.12 -12.65
CA SER A 156 18.41 -8.27 -13.04
C SER A 156 18.35 -9.25 -11.88
N PRO A 157 17.21 -9.91 -11.61
CA PRO A 157 17.10 -10.94 -10.58
C PRO A 157 18.14 -12.04 -10.76
N GLU A 158 18.66 -12.58 -9.66
CA GLU A 158 19.50 -13.76 -9.73
C GLU A 158 18.63 -14.98 -10.05
N LYS A 159 18.89 -15.64 -11.17
CA LYS A 159 18.24 -16.92 -11.49
C LYS A 159 18.80 -17.99 -10.58
N TRP A 160 17.98 -18.46 -9.65
CA TRP A 160 18.37 -19.46 -8.65
C TRP A 160 18.93 -20.71 -9.35
N GLY A 161 20.17 -21.08 -9.01
CA GLY A 161 20.87 -22.26 -9.57
C GLY A 161 21.86 -22.02 -10.71
N LEU A 162 22.02 -20.78 -11.20
CA LEU A 162 22.98 -20.45 -12.28
C LEU A 162 24.07 -19.44 -11.89
N SER A 163 24.28 -19.24 -10.58
CA SER A 163 25.40 -18.41 -10.09
C SER A 163 26.74 -19.12 -10.28
N GLY A 164 27.81 -18.36 -10.55
CA GLY A 164 29.16 -18.91 -10.72
C GLY A 164 29.67 -19.70 -9.50
N SER A 165 29.18 -19.37 -8.31
CA SER A 165 29.48 -20.07 -7.05
C SER A 165 28.74 -21.41 -6.92
N SER A 166 27.64 -21.62 -7.65
CA SER A 166 26.84 -22.84 -7.58
C SER A 166 27.65 -24.09 -7.96
N ARG A 167 28.65 -23.94 -8.84
CA ARG A 167 29.58 -25.04 -9.19
C ARG A 167 30.45 -25.45 -8.02
N ALA A 168 31.01 -24.49 -7.28
CA ALA A 168 31.85 -24.76 -6.12
C ALA A 168 31.04 -25.34 -4.96
N VAL A 169 29.84 -24.80 -4.71
CA VAL A 169 28.91 -25.33 -3.70
C VAL A 169 28.48 -26.76 -4.05
N LEU A 170 28.19 -27.05 -5.31
CA LEU A 170 27.85 -28.40 -5.77
C LEU A 170 29.02 -29.37 -5.57
N ILE A 171 30.24 -28.97 -5.94
CA ILE A 171 31.44 -29.80 -5.73
C ILE A 171 31.67 -30.05 -4.24
N ALA A 172 31.55 -29.03 -3.39
CA ALA A 172 31.70 -29.16 -1.94
C ALA A 172 30.61 -30.05 -1.34
N PHE A 173 29.36 -29.91 -1.80
CA PHE A 173 28.24 -30.76 -1.38
C PHE A 173 28.46 -32.22 -1.78
N LEU A 174 28.78 -32.49 -3.04
CA LEU A 174 29.07 -33.85 -3.53
C LEU A 174 30.28 -34.46 -2.83
N GLY A 175 31.33 -33.67 -2.60
CA GLY A 175 32.52 -34.08 -1.84
C GLY A 175 32.20 -34.39 -0.37
N GLY A 176 31.40 -33.55 0.30
CA GLY A 176 30.93 -33.77 1.66
C GLY A 176 30.04 -35.00 1.79
N VAL A 177 29.12 -35.21 0.84
CA VAL A 177 28.30 -36.43 0.75
C VAL A 177 29.19 -37.66 0.58
N SER A 178 30.17 -37.61 -0.32
CA SER A 178 31.13 -38.69 -0.55
C SER A 178 31.98 -39.00 0.69
N PHE A 179 32.42 -37.98 1.42
CA PHE A 179 33.15 -38.14 2.68
C PHE A 179 32.30 -38.75 3.79
N LEU A 180 31.04 -38.30 3.97
CA LEU A 180 30.14 -38.88 4.98
C LEU A 180 29.84 -40.35 4.69
N LEU A 181 29.67 -40.70 3.41
CA LEU A 181 29.51 -42.09 2.97
C LEU A 181 30.77 -42.93 3.21
N SER A 182 31.97 -42.35 3.05
CA SER A 182 33.23 -43.06 3.33
C SER A 182 33.49 -43.29 4.82
N GLN A 183 32.93 -42.44 5.69
CA GLN A 183 32.90 -42.64 7.15
C GLN A 183 31.79 -43.61 7.61
N GLY A 184 31.03 -44.20 6.69
CA GLY A 184 29.98 -45.18 7.00
C GLY A 184 28.65 -44.57 7.46
N ILE A 185 28.46 -43.26 7.35
CA ILE A 185 27.19 -42.59 7.65
C ILE A 185 26.30 -42.64 6.41
N ASP A 186 25.26 -43.48 6.43
CA ASP A 186 24.38 -43.64 5.28
C ASP A 186 23.32 -42.53 5.21
N ILE A 187 23.67 -41.44 4.54
CA ILE A 187 22.80 -40.28 4.29
C ILE A 187 21.89 -40.44 3.07
N ARG A 188 22.06 -41.51 2.28
CA ARG A 188 21.29 -41.79 1.04
C ARG A 188 19.77 -41.74 1.23
N PRO A 189 19.16 -42.41 2.23
CA PRO A 189 17.70 -42.38 2.40
C PRO A 189 17.19 -40.97 2.73
N ASN A 190 17.88 -40.24 3.60
CA ASN A 190 17.49 -38.87 3.97
C ASN A 190 17.61 -37.92 2.77
N LEU A 191 18.69 -38.04 1.99
CA LEU A 191 18.88 -37.24 0.79
C LEU A 191 17.82 -37.54 -0.28
N ALA A 192 17.50 -38.83 -0.47
CA ALA A 192 16.45 -39.25 -1.40
C ALA A 192 15.08 -38.70 -0.99
N VAL A 193 14.74 -38.72 0.31
CA VAL A 193 13.51 -38.14 0.84
C VAL A 193 13.46 -36.63 0.60
N ILE A 194 14.53 -35.89 0.93
CA ILE A 194 14.61 -34.44 0.74
C ILE A 194 14.46 -34.08 -0.74
N LEU A 195 15.17 -34.79 -1.63
CA LEU A 195 15.13 -34.53 -3.07
C LEU A 195 13.74 -34.87 -3.66
N THR A 196 13.12 -35.94 -3.18
CA THR A 196 11.75 -36.34 -3.57
C THR A 196 10.74 -35.29 -3.12
N LEU A 197 10.83 -34.81 -1.88
CA LEU A 197 9.97 -33.72 -1.39
C LEU A 197 10.18 -32.42 -2.19
N ALA A 198 11.43 -32.05 -2.47
CA ALA A 198 11.77 -30.85 -3.23
C ALA A 198 11.26 -30.92 -4.68
N THR A 199 11.36 -32.07 -5.32
CA THR A 199 10.83 -32.30 -6.68
C THR A 199 9.31 -32.31 -6.71
N VAL A 200 8.66 -32.90 -5.71
CA VAL A 200 7.20 -32.83 -5.54
C VAL A 200 6.77 -31.37 -5.34
N ASP A 201 7.45 -30.61 -4.48
CA ASP A 201 7.18 -29.18 -4.28
C ASP A 201 7.35 -28.37 -5.57
N ALA A 202 8.44 -28.57 -6.31
CA ALA A 202 8.69 -27.89 -7.58
C ALA A 202 7.62 -28.19 -8.64
N ILE A 203 7.20 -29.46 -8.76
CA ILE A 203 6.27 -29.90 -9.81
C ILE A 203 4.82 -29.55 -9.47
N PHE A 204 4.39 -29.79 -8.22
CA PHE A 204 2.98 -29.67 -7.84
C PHE A 204 2.64 -28.32 -7.22
N LEU A 205 3.60 -27.68 -6.54
CA LEU A 205 3.39 -26.43 -5.80
C LEU A 205 4.22 -25.28 -6.36
N GLY A 206 4.95 -25.49 -7.47
CA GLY A 206 5.81 -24.47 -8.08
C GLY A 206 6.99 -24.03 -7.21
N GLY A 207 7.40 -24.84 -6.23
CA GLY A 207 8.48 -24.49 -5.29
C GLY A 207 8.02 -23.63 -4.10
N SER A 208 6.70 -23.52 -3.88
CA SER A 208 6.11 -22.67 -2.83
C SER A 208 6.55 -23.09 -1.42
N CYS A 209 6.71 -24.39 -1.14
CA CYS A 209 7.09 -24.87 0.20
C CYS A 209 8.54 -24.52 0.53
N LEU A 210 9.46 -24.69 -0.44
CA LEU A 210 10.85 -24.26 -0.26
C LEU A 210 10.98 -22.73 -0.17
N ALA A 211 10.21 -21.98 -0.96
CA ALA A 211 10.15 -20.52 -0.86
C ALA A 211 9.58 -20.05 0.51
N GLN A 212 8.63 -20.79 1.08
CA GLN A 212 8.11 -20.52 2.42
C GLN A 212 9.18 -20.68 3.51
N ILE A 213 10.04 -21.70 3.41
CA ILE A 213 11.11 -21.95 4.37
C ILE A 213 12.20 -20.87 4.27
N SER A 214 12.51 -20.37 3.07
CA SER A 214 13.49 -19.29 2.89
C SER A 214 12.96 -17.94 3.41
N CYS A 215 11.66 -17.66 3.27
CA CYS A 215 10.99 -16.47 3.82
C CYS A 215 11.10 -16.34 5.36
N ILE A 216 11.34 -17.44 6.06
CA ILE A 216 11.51 -17.44 7.52
C ILE A 216 12.92 -16.96 7.92
N TRP A 217 13.90 -17.02 7.02
CA TRP A 217 15.26 -16.55 7.30
C TRP A 217 15.32 -15.01 7.39
N PRO A 218 15.78 -14.43 8.52
CA PRO A 218 15.72 -12.99 8.75
C PRO A 218 16.38 -12.11 7.68
N PRO A 219 17.55 -12.48 7.09
CA PRO A 219 18.16 -11.69 6.01
C PRO A 219 17.28 -11.63 4.75
N TYR A 220 16.67 -12.75 4.38
CA TYR A 220 15.82 -12.86 3.19
C TYR A 220 14.49 -12.14 3.41
N ARG A 221 13.89 -12.25 4.60
CA ARG A 221 12.67 -11.51 4.98
C ARG A 221 12.85 -10.00 4.84
N ARG A 222 14.00 -9.46 5.26
CA ARG A 222 14.25 -8.01 5.12
C ARG A 222 14.40 -7.58 3.67
N ARG A 223 15.03 -8.41 2.82
CA ARG A 223 15.15 -8.14 1.38
C ARG A 223 13.77 -8.11 0.71
N VAL A 224 12.89 -9.06 1.03
CA VAL A 224 11.49 -9.06 0.57
C VAL A 224 10.74 -7.80 1.02
N LEU A 225 10.91 -7.36 2.28
CA LEU A 225 10.29 -6.10 2.74
C LEU A 225 10.78 -4.88 1.96
N VAL A 226 12.07 -4.82 1.62
CA VAL A 226 12.65 -3.77 0.77
C VAL A 226 12.06 -3.80 -0.63
N HIS A 227 11.88 -4.99 -1.19
CA HIS A 227 11.29 -5.25 -2.49
C HIS A 227 9.83 -4.76 -2.55
N GLU A 228 8.99 -5.23 -1.64
CA GLU A 228 7.57 -4.85 -1.57
C GLU A 228 7.36 -3.37 -1.27
N ALA A 229 8.18 -2.78 -0.39
CA ALA A 229 8.16 -1.34 -0.16
C ALA A 229 8.50 -0.54 -1.42
N GLY A 230 9.31 -1.12 -2.32
CA GLY A 230 9.64 -0.55 -3.62
C GLY A 230 8.41 -0.44 -4.53
N HIS A 231 7.68 -1.55 -4.69
CA HIS A 231 6.41 -1.56 -5.42
C HIS A 231 5.39 -0.60 -4.81
N LEU A 232 5.19 -0.68 -3.50
CA LEU A 232 4.19 0.14 -2.81
C LEU A 232 4.46 1.64 -2.99
N LEU A 233 5.69 2.10 -2.72
CA LEU A 233 6.01 3.53 -2.85
C LEU A 233 5.89 4.00 -4.30
N THR A 234 6.35 3.19 -5.25
CA THR A 234 6.30 3.55 -6.67
C THR A 234 4.87 3.59 -7.17
N ALA A 235 4.04 2.59 -6.83
CA ALA A 235 2.61 2.58 -7.14
C ALA A 235 1.90 3.82 -6.58
N TYR A 236 2.20 4.17 -5.33
CA TYR A 236 1.64 5.33 -4.65
C TYR A 236 1.96 6.65 -5.38
N LEU A 237 3.24 6.86 -5.70
CA LEU A 237 3.70 8.06 -6.40
C LEU A 237 3.18 8.14 -7.84
N MET A 238 3.01 6.99 -8.50
CA MET A 238 2.46 6.90 -9.86
C MET A 238 0.92 7.01 -9.90
N GLY A 239 0.25 7.00 -8.74
CA GLY A 239 -1.20 7.17 -8.63
C GLY A 239 -1.97 5.90 -8.98
N CYS A 240 -1.37 4.74 -8.72
CA CYS A 240 -1.99 3.43 -8.85
C CYS A 240 -2.58 3.03 -7.48
N PRO A 241 -3.91 2.91 -7.33
CA PRO A 241 -4.51 2.48 -6.07
C PRO A 241 -3.98 1.13 -5.62
N ILE A 242 -3.50 1.02 -4.38
CA ILE A 242 -2.95 -0.22 -3.83
C ILE A 242 -4.04 -0.93 -3.04
N ARG A 243 -4.31 -2.19 -3.40
CA ARG A 243 -5.23 -3.09 -2.69
C ARG A 243 -4.62 -3.53 -1.36
N GLY A 244 -3.34 -3.88 -1.38
CA GLY A 244 -2.59 -4.26 -0.18
C GLY A 244 -1.25 -4.89 -0.51
N VAL A 245 -0.46 -5.10 0.54
CA VAL A 245 0.82 -5.81 0.49
C VAL A 245 0.67 -7.10 1.25
N ILE A 246 0.92 -8.22 0.57
CA ILE A 246 0.87 -9.54 1.17
C ILE A 246 2.31 -9.97 1.41
N LEU A 247 2.70 -10.03 2.67
CA LEU A 247 4.06 -10.44 3.08
C LEU A 247 4.12 -11.89 3.55
N ASP A 248 2.98 -12.47 3.91
CA ASP A 248 2.88 -13.83 4.41
C ASP A 248 2.63 -14.79 3.23
N PRO A 249 3.56 -15.71 2.96
CA PRO A 249 3.41 -16.75 1.93
C PRO A 249 2.14 -17.60 2.06
N ILE A 250 1.64 -17.84 3.27
CA ILE A 250 0.43 -18.63 3.53
C ILE A 250 -0.79 -17.81 3.09
N VAL A 251 -0.82 -16.53 3.44
CA VAL A 251 -1.87 -15.60 2.99
C VAL A 251 -1.82 -15.41 1.48
N ALA A 252 -0.61 -15.37 0.89
CA ALA A 252 -0.43 -15.31 -0.56
C ALA A 252 -1.07 -16.51 -1.26
N MET A 253 -0.81 -17.73 -0.76
CA MET A 253 -1.40 -18.95 -1.30
C MET A 253 -2.93 -18.97 -1.18
N GLN A 254 -3.49 -18.51 -0.05
CA GLN A 254 -4.96 -18.38 0.12
C GLN A 254 -5.58 -17.38 -0.84
N MET A 255 -4.84 -16.33 -1.21
CA MET A 255 -5.26 -15.31 -2.18
C MET A 255 -4.98 -15.71 -3.65
N GLY A 256 -4.56 -16.96 -3.91
CA GLY A 256 -4.30 -17.46 -5.26
C GLY A 256 -3.02 -16.92 -5.90
N ILE A 257 -2.18 -16.21 -5.14
CA ILE A 257 -0.82 -15.84 -5.55
C ILE A 257 0.06 -17.04 -5.21
N GLN A 258 1.00 -17.42 -6.09
CA GLN A 258 1.81 -18.65 -5.99
C GLN A 258 2.77 -18.67 -4.76
N GLY A 259 2.24 -18.60 -3.53
CA GLY A 259 2.99 -18.68 -2.28
C GLY A 259 4.02 -17.57 -2.05
N GLN A 260 4.06 -16.52 -2.88
CA GLN A 260 5.06 -15.45 -2.81
C GLN A 260 4.45 -14.15 -2.27
N ALA A 261 5.26 -13.40 -1.53
CA ALA A 261 4.91 -12.04 -1.15
C ALA A 261 4.65 -11.20 -2.42
N GLY A 262 3.78 -10.20 -2.30
CA GLY A 262 3.46 -9.35 -3.44
C GLY A 262 2.59 -8.15 -3.09
N THR A 263 2.78 -7.09 -3.87
CA THR A 263 2.01 -5.85 -3.78
C THR A 263 0.96 -5.82 -4.89
N GLN A 264 -0.32 -5.79 -4.51
CA GLN A 264 -1.42 -5.71 -5.46
C GLN A 264 -1.83 -4.25 -5.65
N PHE A 265 -1.79 -3.78 -6.90
CA PHE A 265 -2.21 -2.44 -7.27
C PHE A 265 -3.10 -2.48 -8.52
N TRP A 266 -3.81 -1.39 -8.75
CA TRP A 266 -4.72 -1.23 -9.87
C TRP A 266 -4.34 -0.04 -10.74
N ASP A 267 -4.63 -0.15 -12.02
CA ASP A 267 -4.56 0.95 -12.96
C ASP A 267 -5.74 0.81 -13.93
N GLU A 268 -6.77 1.64 -13.72
CA GLU A 268 -8.00 1.64 -14.51
C GLU A 268 -7.72 1.78 -16.01
N LYS A 269 -6.76 2.64 -16.37
CA LYS A 269 -6.43 2.88 -17.77
C LYS A 269 -5.82 1.64 -18.40
N LEU A 270 -4.91 0.98 -17.69
CA LEU A 270 -4.26 -0.25 -18.13
C LEU A 270 -5.27 -1.39 -18.29
N GLU A 271 -6.18 -1.57 -17.32
CA GLU A 271 -7.19 -2.62 -17.35
C GLU A 271 -8.12 -2.48 -18.57
N ASN A 272 -8.66 -1.28 -18.79
CA ASN A 272 -9.54 -1.00 -19.93
C ASN A 272 -8.81 -1.21 -21.26
N GLU A 273 -7.57 -0.72 -21.35
CA GLU A 273 -6.71 -0.86 -22.53
C GLU A 273 -6.38 -2.33 -22.83
N LEU A 274 -6.02 -3.11 -21.80
CA LEU A 274 -5.76 -4.53 -21.93
C LEU A 274 -7.01 -5.31 -22.37
N ALA A 275 -8.19 -4.94 -21.84
CA ALA A 275 -9.47 -5.52 -22.25
C ALA A 275 -9.83 -5.22 -23.73
N GLU A 276 -9.42 -4.05 -24.23
CA GLU A 276 -9.57 -3.66 -25.64
C GLU A 276 -8.47 -4.24 -26.55
N GLY A 277 -7.48 -4.94 -25.98
CA GLY A 277 -6.32 -5.48 -26.71
C GLY A 277 -5.37 -4.40 -27.23
N ARG A 278 -5.43 -3.18 -26.70
CA ARG A 278 -4.62 -2.03 -27.11
C ARG A 278 -3.98 -1.40 -25.89
N LEU A 279 -2.69 -1.14 -25.87
CA LEU A 279 -2.06 -0.46 -24.75
C LEU A 279 -1.51 0.90 -25.15
N SER A 280 -1.92 1.95 -24.44
CA SER A 280 -1.26 3.24 -24.52
C SER A 280 0.14 3.09 -23.94
N GLY A 281 1.13 3.69 -24.61
CA GLY A 281 2.50 3.69 -24.11
C GLY A 281 2.59 4.18 -22.66
N THR A 282 1.76 5.17 -22.29
CA THR A 282 1.76 5.77 -20.94
C THR A 282 1.27 4.85 -19.82
N ALA A 283 0.20 4.06 -20.04
CA ALA A 283 -0.32 3.17 -19.00
C ALA A 283 0.59 1.97 -18.83
N PHE A 284 1.04 1.41 -19.96
CA PHE A 284 2.03 0.34 -19.98
C PHE A 284 3.35 0.75 -19.32
N ASP A 285 3.85 1.96 -19.62
CA ASP A 285 5.07 2.50 -19.00
C ASP A 285 4.93 2.62 -17.49
N ARG A 286 3.81 3.19 -17.02
CA ARG A 286 3.54 3.30 -15.59
C ARG A 286 3.51 1.93 -14.91
N TYR A 287 2.84 0.97 -15.54
CA TYR A 287 2.79 -0.41 -15.03
C TYR A 287 4.18 -1.03 -14.96
N CYS A 288 5.00 -0.93 -16.01
CA CYS A 288 6.36 -1.46 -15.99
C CYS A 288 7.24 -0.77 -14.93
N ILE A 289 7.11 0.54 -14.72
CA ILE A 289 7.82 1.26 -13.65
C ILE A 289 7.46 0.65 -12.29
N VAL A 290 6.17 0.46 -12.00
CA VAL A 290 5.75 -0.16 -10.72
C VAL A 290 6.26 -1.59 -10.62
N LEU A 291 6.17 -2.38 -11.69
CA LEU A 291 6.59 -3.78 -11.72
C LEU A 291 8.10 -3.97 -11.53
N PHE A 292 8.93 -3.07 -12.03
CA PHE A 292 10.39 -3.15 -11.83
C PHE A 292 10.87 -2.43 -10.55
N ALA A 293 9.96 -1.88 -9.74
CA ALA A 293 10.31 -1.13 -8.55
C ALA A 293 10.91 -1.98 -7.42
N GLY A 294 10.49 -3.24 -7.28
CA GLY A 294 11.07 -4.17 -6.31
C GLY A 294 12.55 -4.44 -6.58
N ILE A 295 12.88 -4.80 -7.82
CA ILE A 295 14.26 -4.97 -8.32
C ILE A 295 15.08 -3.70 -8.10
N ALA A 296 14.53 -2.54 -8.45
CA ALA A 296 15.20 -1.26 -8.27
C ALA A 296 15.46 -0.93 -6.79
N ALA A 297 14.52 -1.26 -5.89
CA ALA A 297 14.66 -1.06 -4.45
C ALA A 297 15.76 -1.94 -3.85
N GLU A 298 15.79 -3.23 -4.22
CA GLU A 298 16.83 -4.14 -3.78
C GLU A 298 18.21 -3.65 -4.22
N ALA A 299 18.36 -3.29 -5.50
CA ALA A 299 19.63 -2.80 -6.01
C ALA A 299 20.07 -1.48 -5.36
N LEU A 300 19.14 -0.57 -5.05
CA LEU A 300 19.44 0.68 -4.37
C LEU A 300 19.94 0.47 -2.92
N VAL A 301 19.46 -0.58 -2.24
CA VAL A 301 19.78 -0.86 -0.83
C VAL A 301 20.98 -1.79 -0.68
N TYR A 302 21.03 -2.86 -1.47
CA TYR A 302 22.01 -3.95 -1.36
C TYR A 302 23.09 -3.92 -2.44
N GLY A 303 22.94 -3.08 -3.46
CA GLY A 303 23.86 -3.02 -4.61
C GLY A 303 23.58 -4.08 -5.68
N GLU A 304 22.64 -4.99 -5.42
CA GLU A 304 22.20 -6.02 -6.37
C GLU A 304 20.77 -6.49 -6.08
N ALA A 305 20.05 -6.88 -7.12
CA ALA A 305 18.75 -7.54 -7.03
C ALA A 305 18.92 -9.07 -7.02
N GLU A 306 18.31 -9.72 -6.04
CA GLU A 306 18.21 -11.19 -5.97
C GLU A 306 16.79 -11.66 -6.31
N GLY A 307 15.77 -10.92 -5.88
CA GLY A 307 14.35 -11.19 -6.18
C GLY A 307 13.83 -10.56 -7.47
N GLY A 308 12.57 -10.84 -7.82
CA GLY A 308 11.86 -10.24 -8.95
C GLY A 308 11.65 -11.13 -10.17
N GLU A 309 11.90 -12.45 -10.06
CA GLU A 309 11.64 -13.40 -11.16
C GLU A 309 10.15 -13.43 -11.54
N ASN A 310 9.25 -13.38 -10.56
CA ASN A 310 7.81 -13.33 -10.81
C ASN A 310 7.41 -12.04 -11.56
N ASP A 311 8.02 -10.90 -11.21
CA ASP A 311 7.78 -9.62 -11.89
C ASP A 311 8.25 -9.66 -13.34
N GLU A 312 9.42 -10.25 -13.60
CA GLU A 312 9.92 -10.45 -14.97
C GLU A 312 9.01 -11.38 -15.79
N ASN A 313 8.50 -12.45 -15.17
CA ASN A 313 7.59 -13.39 -15.82
C ASN A 313 6.23 -12.73 -16.12
N LEU A 314 5.71 -11.91 -15.21
CA LEU A 314 4.50 -11.13 -15.41
C LEU A 314 4.69 -10.09 -16.52
N PHE A 315 5.82 -9.37 -16.51
CA PHE A 315 6.21 -8.43 -17.56
C PHE A 315 6.25 -9.12 -18.92
N ARG A 316 6.93 -10.26 -19.02
CA ARG A 316 7.04 -11.04 -20.25
C ARG A 316 5.68 -11.50 -20.74
N SER A 317 4.84 -12.00 -19.84
CA SER A 317 3.49 -12.48 -20.19
C SER A 317 2.65 -11.35 -20.77
N ILE A 318 2.65 -10.17 -20.16
CA ILE A 318 1.92 -9.00 -20.66
C ILE A 318 2.47 -8.54 -22.01
N CYS A 319 3.80 -8.50 -22.18
CA CYS A 319 4.42 -8.11 -23.45
C CYS A 319 4.02 -9.02 -24.63
N LEU A 320 3.78 -10.30 -24.36
CA LEU A 320 3.32 -11.29 -25.35
C LEU A 320 1.82 -11.17 -25.66
N LEU A 321 1.02 -10.65 -24.72
CA LEU A 321 -0.42 -10.40 -24.92
C LEU A 321 -0.68 -9.14 -25.76
N LEU A 322 0.32 -8.27 -25.94
CA LEU A 322 0.18 -7.04 -26.73
C LEU A 322 -0.05 -7.36 -28.21
N GLN A 323 -0.78 -6.46 -28.88
CA GLN A 323 -1.00 -6.52 -30.32
C GLN A 323 -0.51 -5.21 -30.97
N PRO A 324 0.62 -5.21 -31.71
CA PRO A 324 1.54 -6.35 -31.90
C PRO A 324 2.38 -6.64 -30.64
N PRO A 325 2.89 -7.89 -30.49
CA PRO A 325 3.75 -8.24 -29.38
C PRO A 325 5.10 -7.52 -29.48
N LEU A 326 5.67 -7.15 -28.34
CA LEU A 326 6.99 -6.52 -28.28
C LEU A 326 8.08 -7.50 -28.72
N SER A 327 9.03 -7.03 -29.52
CA SER A 327 10.25 -7.80 -29.82
C SER A 327 11.11 -7.97 -28.58
N VAL A 328 12.03 -8.93 -28.60
CA VAL A 328 12.97 -9.18 -27.49
C VAL A 328 13.82 -7.94 -27.18
N ALA A 329 14.22 -7.19 -28.21
CA ALA A 329 15.00 -5.98 -28.06
C ALA A 329 14.19 -4.86 -27.37
N GLU A 330 12.93 -4.69 -27.76
CA GLU A 330 12.02 -3.71 -27.17
C GLU A 330 11.68 -4.06 -25.72
N MET A 331 11.36 -5.33 -25.43
CA MET A 331 11.14 -5.82 -24.07
C MET A 331 12.37 -5.55 -23.19
N SER A 332 13.56 -5.85 -23.69
CA SER A 332 14.81 -5.64 -22.96
C SER A 332 15.09 -4.16 -22.70
N ASN A 333 14.81 -3.29 -23.68
CA ASN A 333 14.91 -1.84 -23.49
C ASN A 333 13.88 -1.32 -22.49
N GLN A 334 12.62 -1.76 -22.61
CA GLN A 334 11.54 -1.38 -21.72
C GLN A 334 11.84 -1.76 -20.26
N ALA A 335 12.37 -2.96 -20.03
CA ALA A 335 12.79 -3.40 -18.70
C ALA A 335 13.89 -2.48 -18.13
N ARG A 336 14.97 -2.23 -18.89
CA ARG A 336 16.06 -1.34 -18.45
C ARG A 336 15.59 0.09 -18.18
N TRP A 337 14.73 0.62 -19.05
CA TRP A 337 14.15 1.94 -18.88
C TRP A 337 13.29 2.00 -17.63
N SER A 338 12.43 1.01 -17.41
CA SER A 338 11.53 0.95 -16.25
C SER A 338 12.30 0.83 -14.94
N VAL A 339 13.29 -0.07 -14.88
CA VAL A 339 14.17 -0.20 -13.70
C VAL A 339 14.88 1.12 -13.41
N LEU A 340 15.42 1.80 -14.43
CA LEU A 340 16.09 3.08 -14.24
C LEU A 340 15.14 4.15 -13.68
N GLN A 341 13.91 4.20 -14.19
CA GLN A 341 12.89 5.13 -13.70
C GLN A 341 12.54 4.87 -12.24
N SER A 342 12.25 3.62 -11.89
CA SER A 342 11.92 3.25 -10.51
C SER A 342 13.12 3.48 -9.59
N TYR A 343 14.34 3.19 -10.05
CA TYR A 343 15.56 3.45 -9.28
C TYR A 343 15.73 4.93 -8.97
N ASN A 344 15.53 5.81 -9.96
CA ASN A 344 15.60 7.26 -9.75
C ASN A 344 14.52 7.75 -8.79
N LEU A 345 13.28 7.28 -8.96
CA LEU A 345 12.17 7.64 -8.10
C LEU A 345 12.42 7.24 -6.64
N LEU A 346 12.85 6.00 -6.41
CA LEU A 346 13.19 5.48 -5.09
C LEU A 346 14.42 6.18 -4.49
N LYS A 347 15.40 6.55 -5.33
CA LYS A 347 16.58 7.32 -4.92
C LYS A 347 16.20 8.72 -4.44
N TRP A 348 15.31 9.41 -5.15
CA TRP A 348 14.80 10.73 -4.74
C TRP A 348 13.94 10.65 -3.48
N HIS A 349 13.13 9.60 -3.35
CA HIS A 349 12.23 9.40 -2.22
C HIS A 349 12.75 8.37 -1.19
N LYS A 350 14.07 8.34 -0.98
CA LYS A 350 14.74 7.35 -0.12
C LYS A 350 14.22 7.31 1.32
N GLN A 351 13.83 8.46 1.88
CA GLN A 351 13.30 8.51 3.25
C GLN A 351 11.90 7.91 3.34
N ALA A 352 11.04 8.18 2.35
CA ALA A 352 9.72 7.56 2.25
C ALA A 352 9.82 6.05 2.07
N HIS A 353 10.77 5.57 1.24
CA HIS A 353 11.02 4.14 1.09
C HIS A 353 11.44 3.48 2.41
N LYS A 354 12.38 4.09 3.14
CA LYS A 354 12.78 3.62 4.48
C LYS A 354 11.62 3.61 5.49
N ALA A 355 10.76 4.62 5.45
CA ALA A 355 9.57 4.70 6.31
C ALA A 355 8.59 3.55 6.01
N ALA A 356 8.36 3.28 4.72
CA ALA A 356 7.54 2.15 4.27
C ALA A 356 8.12 0.81 4.73
N VAL A 357 9.42 0.58 4.54
CA VAL A 357 10.10 -0.66 4.98
C VAL A 357 9.93 -0.87 6.49
N LYS A 358 10.17 0.16 7.30
CA LYS A 358 10.01 0.06 8.76
C LYS A 358 8.56 -0.22 9.18
N ALA A 359 7.61 0.39 8.49
CA ALA A 359 6.19 0.19 8.80
C ALA A 359 5.75 -1.24 8.47
N LEU A 360 6.17 -1.76 7.31
CA LEU A 360 5.93 -3.15 6.91
C LEU A 360 6.66 -4.16 7.82
N GLU A 361 7.91 -3.87 8.22
CA GLU A 361 8.69 -4.69 9.16
C GLU A 361 7.98 -4.83 10.52
N SER A 362 7.32 -3.76 10.97
CA SER A 362 6.55 -3.72 12.21
C SER A 362 5.16 -4.37 12.10
N GLY A 363 4.78 -4.86 10.91
CA GLY A 363 3.48 -5.49 10.67
C GLY A 363 2.30 -4.50 10.69
N HIS A 364 2.55 -3.23 10.39
CA HIS A 364 1.47 -2.24 10.32
C HIS A 364 0.55 -2.44 9.12
N SER A 365 -0.69 -1.98 9.26
CA SER A 365 -1.69 -2.02 8.21
C SER A 365 -1.40 -1.00 7.09
N LEU A 366 -2.09 -1.14 5.95
CA LEU A 366 -1.85 -0.33 4.76
C LEU A 366 -2.06 1.17 5.04
N SER A 367 -3.09 1.51 5.81
CA SER A 367 -3.40 2.87 6.22
C SER A 367 -2.21 3.54 6.91
N ILE A 368 -1.60 2.85 7.87
CA ILE A 368 -0.43 3.33 8.63
C ILE A 368 0.78 3.43 7.70
N VAL A 369 1.03 2.43 6.86
CA VAL A 369 2.17 2.45 5.93
C VAL A 369 2.09 3.67 5.00
N ILE A 370 0.93 3.95 4.42
CA ILE A 370 0.73 5.11 3.53
C ILE A 370 0.86 6.42 4.31
N ARG A 371 0.31 6.50 5.52
CA ARG A 371 0.49 7.67 6.39
C ARG A 371 1.97 7.97 6.67
N ARG A 372 2.77 6.93 6.97
CA ARG A 372 4.22 7.08 7.20
C ARG A 372 4.97 7.56 5.95
N ILE A 373 4.52 7.13 4.77
CA ILE A 373 5.06 7.61 3.49
C ILE A 373 4.75 9.09 3.32
N GLU A 374 3.51 9.50 3.53
CA GLU A 374 3.09 10.90 3.44
C GLU A 374 3.87 11.79 4.42
N GLU A 375 3.99 11.38 5.68
CA GLU A 375 4.80 12.07 6.70
C GLU A 375 6.27 12.22 6.24
N ALA A 376 6.86 11.15 5.69
CA ALA A 376 8.23 11.18 5.21
C ALA A 376 8.42 12.07 3.98
N LEU A 377 7.47 12.07 3.04
CA LEU A 377 7.50 12.91 1.85
C LEU A 377 7.41 14.40 2.20
N LEU A 378 6.56 14.75 3.17
CA LEU A 378 6.45 16.11 3.69
C LEU A 378 7.73 16.57 4.38
N SER A 379 8.40 15.68 5.14
CA SER A 379 9.67 16.02 5.81
C SER A 379 10.86 16.22 4.86
N SER A 380 10.76 15.71 3.63
CA SER A 380 11.79 15.78 2.60
C SER A 380 11.56 16.89 1.56
N SER A 381 10.42 17.58 1.64
CA SER A 381 10.06 18.74 0.83
C SER A 381 10.57 20.01 1.48
#